data_AF-A0A261PYR2-F1
#
_entry.id   AF-A0A261PYR2-F1
#
_cell.length_a   1.000
_cell.length_b   1.000
_cell.length_c   1.000
_cell.angle_alpha   90.00
_cell.angle_beta   90.00
_cell.angle_gamma   90.00
#
_symmetry.space_group_name_H-M   'P 1'
#
loop_
_entity.id
_entity.type
_entity.pdbx_description
1 polymer ?
#
loop_
_entity_poly.entity_id
_entity_poly.type
_entity_poly.pdbx_seq_one_letter_code
_entity_poly.pdbx_strand_id
1 'polypeptide(L)'
;MSVSLPPVKKKPSEAQIEATINKGGKTTKEVIPQTPDTVKHFNIRLTSGILSAIDSEREKRPRKPGSPKLGVSTHDWIVEAILEKLEREKDK
;
A
#
# COMPACT_ATOMS: atom_id res chain seq x y z
N MET A 1 64.42 12.59 -22.15
CA MET A 1 63.18 11.82 -21.84
C MET A 1 62.05 12.44 -22.64
N SER A 2 61.45 11.72 -23.59
CA SER A 2 60.34 12.21 -24.41
C SER A 2 59.01 11.99 -23.69
N VAL A 3 58.30 13.06 -23.35
CA VAL A 3 56.99 13.00 -22.70
C VAL A 3 55.92 12.91 -23.80
N SER A 4 55.18 11.80 -23.83
CA SER A 4 54.09 11.56 -24.77
C SER A 4 52.84 12.36 -24.38
N LEU A 5 52.23 13.05 -25.35
CA LEU A 5 50.99 13.82 -25.16
C LEU A 5 49.77 12.89 -25.01
N PRO A 6 48.79 13.22 -24.13
CA PRO A 6 47.60 12.40 -23.93
C PRO A 6 46.66 12.44 -25.16
N PRO A 7 45.92 11.35 -25.43
CA PRO A 7 45.06 11.25 -26.61
C PRO A 7 43.86 12.20 -26.53
N VAL A 8 43.62 12.92 -27.63
CA VAL A 8 42.47 13.81 -27.82
C VAL A 8 41.17 12.99 -27.80
N LYS A 9 40.30 13.24 -26.82
CA LYS A 9 38.99 12.58 -26.73
C LYS A 9 38.10 13.05 -27.88
N LYS A 10 37.67 12.12 -28.73
CA LYS A 10 36.71 12.38 -29.82
C LYS A 10 35.35 12.75 -29.22
N LYS A 11 34.74 13.83 -29.72
CA LYS A 11 33.38 14.22 -29.35
C LYS A 11 32.41 13.10 -29.77
N PRO A 12 31.46 12.68 -28.91
CA PRO A 12 30.48 11.68 -29.28
C PRO A 12 29.60 12.19 -30.41
N SER A 13 29.22 11.29 -31.33
CA SER A 13 28.30 11.63 -32.42
C SER A 13 26.88 11.85 -31.88
N GLU A 14 26.10 12.67 -32.58
CA GLU A 14 24.71 12.99 -32.21
C GLU A 14 23.86 11.72 -32.01
N ALA A 15 24.08 10.69 -32.85
CA ALA A 15 23.43 9.38 -32.72
C ALA A 15 23.73 8.66 -31.38
N GLN A 16 24.92 8.84 -30.80
CA GLN A 16 25.25 8.28 -29.48
C GLN A 16 24.57 9.07 -28.35
N ILE A 17 24.36 10.37 -28.55
CA ILE A 17 23.66 11.23 -27.60
C ILE A 17 22.17 10.84 -27.58
N GLU A 18 21.55 10.68 -28.75
CA GLU A 18 20.16 10.21 -28.87
C GLU A 18 19.96 8.82 -28.27
N ALA A 19 20.88 7.89 -28.51
CA ALA A 19 20.84 6.55 -27.91
C ALA A 19 20.94 6.59 -26.38
N THR A 20 21.66 7.58 -25.82
CA THR A 20 21.79 7.78 -24.37
C THR A 20 20.54 8.44 -23.78
N ILE A 21 19.95 9.41 -24.49
CA ILE A 21 18.68 10.05 -24.12
C ILE A 21 17.55 9.01 -24.11
N ASN A 22 17.48 8.15 -25.12
CA ASN A 22 16.49 7.07 -25.19
C ASN A 22 16.69 5.99 -24.11
N LYS A 23 17.89 5.87 -23.54
CA LYS A 23 18.20 4.97 -22.42
C LYS A 23 17.82 5.56 -21.06
N GLY A 24 17.71 6.89 -20.97
CA GLY A 24 17.49 7.61 -19.72
C GLY A 24 16.04 8.05 -19.53
N GLY A 25 15.27 7.26 -18.78
CA GLY A 25 14.17 7.81 -17.99
C GLY A 25 12.75 7.61 -18.51
N LYS A 26 12.34 6.38 -18.79
CA LYS A 26 10.94 6.02 -18.50
C LYS A 26 10.81 5.90 -16.99
N THR A 27 10.32 6.95 -16.34
CA THR A 27 9.79 6.82 -14.98
C THR A 27 8.68 5.78 -15.03
N THR A 28 8.88 4.64 -14.39
CA THR A 28 7.84 3.67 -14.04
C THR A 28 6.85 4.33 -13.08
N LYS A 29 6.04 5.26 -13.59
CA LYS A 29 4.69 5.43 -13.09
C LYS A 29 3.83 4.46 -13.89
N GLU A 30 4.06 3.18 -13.65
CA GLU A 30 3.05 2.19 -13.95
C GLU A 30 1.85 2.61 -13.11
N VAL A 31 0.81 3.11 -13.77
CA VAL A 31 -0.52 3.17 -13.21
C VAL A 31 -0.89 1.73 -12.96
N ILE A 32 -0.49 1.20 -11.80
CA ILE A 32 -0.89 -0.14 -11.37
C ILE A 32 -2.42 -0.09 -11.37
N PRO A 33 -3.09 -0.88 -12.22
CA PRO A 33 -4.54 -0.95 -12.16
C PRO A 33 -4.88 -1.37 -10.74
N GLN A 34 -5.61 -0.53 -10.03
CA GLN A 34 -6.08 -0.84 -8.68
C GLN A 34 -7.07 -1.99 -8.83
N THR A 35 -6.57 -3.22 -8.88
CA THR A 35 -7.40 -4.39 -8.75
C THR A 35 -8.07 -4.33 -7.38
N PRO A 36 -9.37 -4.62 -7.28
CA PRO A 36 -10.14 -4.48 -6.05
C PRO A 36 -9.58 -5.32 -4.89
N ASP A 37 -8.78 -6.34 -5.21
CA ASP A 37 -8.25 -7.33 -4.26
C ASP A 37 -6.83 -7.03 -3.77
N THR A 38 -6.33 -5.80 -3.96
CA THR A 38 -5.04 -5.40 -3.38
C THR A 38 -5.21 -5.05 -1.90
N VAL A 39 -4.51 -5.79 -1.02
CA VAL A 39 -4.48 -5.47 0.42
C VAL A 39 -3.80 -4.12 0.62
N LYS A 40 -4.55 -3.14 1.10
CA LYS A 40 -4.05 -1.80 1.41
C LYS A 40 -4.06 -1.58 2.92
N HIS A 41 -2.92 -1.14 3.44
CA HIS A 41 -2.82 -0.68 4.82
C HIS A 41 -3.37 0.75 4.93
N PHE A 42 -4.23 0.99 5.91
CA PHE A 42 -4.73 2.32 6.22
C PHE A 42 -4.54 2.59 7.72
N ASN A 43 -4.28 3.84 8.08
CA ASN A 43 -4.18 4.30 9.46
C ASN A 43 -5.43 5.10 9.83
N ILE A 44 -6.12 4.73 10.91
CA ILE A 44 -7.24 5.51 11.46
C ILE A 44 -6.86 6.02 12.85
N ARG A 45 -7.21 7.28 13.11
CA ARG A 45 -7.22 7.86 14.46
C ARG A 45 -8.65 7.81 14.99
N LEU A 46 -8.85 7.08 16.09
CA LEU A 46 -10.11 7.02 16.82
C LEU A 46 -9.96 7.73 18.16
N THR A 47 -11.07 8.25 18.68
CA THR A 47 -11.13 8.75 20.05
C THR A 47 -11.10 7.59 21.04
N SER A 48 -10.64 7.84 22.26
CA SER A 48 -10.63 6.84 23.34
C SER A 48 -12.04 6.31 23.66
N GLY A 49 -13.06 7.18 23.60
CA GLY A 49 -14.44 6.79 23.81
C GLY A 49 -14.92 5.73 22.81
N ILE A 50 -14.60 5.90 21.52
CA ILE A 50 -14.95 4.93 20.48
C ILE A 50 -14.25 3.58 20.74
N LEU A 51 -12.96 3.61 21.09
CA LEU A 51 -12.22 2.38 21.43
C LEU A 51 -12.86 1.63 22.60
N SER A 52 -13.23 2.35 23.67
CA SER A 52 -13.90 1.73 24.83
C SER A 52 -15.28 1.15 24.50
N ALA A 53 -16.03 1.79 23.60
CA ALA A 53 -17.31 1.29 23.12
C ALA A 53 -17.14 0.00 22.30
N ILE A 54 -16.13 -0.04 21.42
CA ILE A 54 -15.80 -1.24 20.61
C ILE A 54 -15.46 -2.41 21.53
N ASP A 55 -14.63 -2.19 22.56
CA ASP A 55 -14.27 -3.26 23.50
C ASP A 55 -15.48 -3.77 24.28
N SER A 56 -16.38 -2.87 24.70
CA SER A 56 -17.62 -3.24 25.38
C SER A 56 -18.55 -4.08 24.50
N GLU A 57 -18.68 -3.76 23.21
CA GLU A 57 -19.48 -4.54 22.26
C GLU A 57 -18.85 -5.90 21.93
N ARG A 58 -17.51 -5.96 21.86
CA ARG A 58 -16.78 -7.22 21.65
C ARG A 58 -16.98 -8.21 22.79
N GLU A 59 -17.05 -7.73 24.04
CA GLU A 59 -17.27 -8.59 25.21
C GLU A 59 -18.66 -9.22 25.26
N LYS A 60 -19.68 -8.55 24.72
CA LYS A 60 -21.07 -9.04 24.69
C LYS A 60 -21.28 -10.21 23.73
N ARG A 61 -20.37 -10.41 22.77
CA ARG A 61 -20.56 -11.41 21.71
C ARG A 61 -20.48 -12.84 22.29
N PRO A 62 -21.49 -13.70 22.07
CA PRO A 62 -21.55 -15.02 22.65
C PRO A 62 -20.38 -15.89 22.16
N ARG A 63 -19.80 -16.65 23.08
CA ARG A 63 -18.63 -17.49 22.81
C ARG A 63 -19.02 -18.71 21.99
N LYS A 64 -18.23 -19.05 20.98
CA LYS A 64 -18.40 -20.30 20.24
C LYS A 64 -17.99 -21.47 21.17
N PRO A 65 -18.87 -22.44 21.46
CA PRO A 65 -18.51 -23.56 22.32
C PRO A 65 -17.42 -24.39 21.63
N GLY A 66 -16.25 -24.50 22.26
CA GLY A 66 -15.15 -25.34 21.79
C GLY A 66 -13.90 -24.63 21.27
N SER A 67 -13.86 -23.29 21.18
CA SER A 67 -12.61 -22.58 20.83
C SER A 67 -11.92 -21.95 22.05
N PRO A 68 -10.59 -22.14 22.21
CA PRO A 68 -9.83 -21.49 23.25
C PRO A 68 -9.61 -20.01 22.85
N LYS A 69 -10.51 -19.15 23.34
CA LYS A 69 -10.37 -17.69 23.50
C LYS A 69 -9.44 -16.99 22.49
N LEU A 70 -9.84 -16.92 21.22
CA LEU A 70 -9.48 -15.78 20.37
C LEU A 70 -10.66 -14.82 20.38
N GLY A 71 -10.62 -13.82 21.26
CA GLY A 71 -11.50 -12.66 21.10
C GLY A 71 -11.25 -12.06 19.72
N VAL A 72 -12.31 -11.83 18.96
CA VAL A 72 -12.23 -11.17 17.63
C VAL A 72 -11.35 -9.94 17.75
N SER A 73 -10.30 -9.81 16.93
CA SER A 73 -9.39 -8.65 16.99
C SER A 73 -10.19 -7.36 16.80
N THR A 74 -9.76 -6.26 17.45
CA THR A 74 -10.36 -4.93 17.24
C THR A 74 -10.38 -4.57 15.74
N HIS A 75 -9.35 -4.97 15.01
CA HIS A 75 -9.29 -4.80 13.55
C HIS A 75 -10.41 -5.56 12.83
N ASP A 76 -10.58 -6.84 13.15
CA ASP A 76 -11.58 -7.71 12.52
C ASP A 76 -13.00 -7.20 12.79
N TRP A 77 -13.25 -6.73 14.02
CA TRP A 77 -14.51 -6.11 14.40
C TRP A 77 -14.79 -4.85 13.58
N ILE A 78 -13.78 -4.00 13.37
CA ILE A 78 -13.92 -2.78 12.55
C ILE A 78 -14.21 -3.14 11.09
N VAL A 79 -13.50 -4.13 10.53
CA VAL A 79 -13.73 -4.59 9.15
C VAL A 79 -15.15 -5.12 8.98
N GLU A 80 -15.60 -5.97 9.90
CA GLU A 80 -16.96 -6.51 9.90
C GLU A 80 -18.02 -5.40 9.96
N ALA A 81 -17.85 -4.42 10.86
CA ALA A 81 -18.75 -3.28 10.96
C ALA A 81 -18.80 -2.42 9.69
N ILE A 82 -17.66 -2.25 9.00
CA ILE A 82 -17.60 -1.53 7.71
C ILE A 82 -18.33 -2.32 6.62
N LEU A 83 -18.13 -3.64 6.55
CA LEU A 83 -18.80 -4.49 5.56
C LEU A 83 -20.31 -4.48 5.76
N GLU A 84 -20.78 -4.66 7.00
CA GLU A 84 -22.20 -4.60 7.34
C GLU A 84 -22.80 -3.23 6.98
N LYS A 85 -22.06 -2.14 7.21
CA LYS A 85 -22.49 -0.80 6.84
C LYS A 85 -22.58 -0.64 5.31
N LEU A 86 -21.64 -1.19 4.55
CA LEU A 86 -21.66 -1.15 3.08
C LEU A 86 -22.81 -1.97 2.50
N GLU A 87 -23.11 -3.14 3.08
CA GLU A 87 -24.25 -3.98 2.69
C GLU A 87 -25.58 -3.26 2.91
N ARG A 88 -25.78 -2.66 4.10
CA ARG A 88 -27.00 -1.89 4.41
C ARG A 88 -27.24 -0.70 3.49
N GLU A 89 -26.20 -0.07 2.94
CA GLU A 89 -26.34 1.03 1.99
C GLU A 89 -26.52 0.55 0.54
N LYS A 90 -26.15 -0.70 0.21
CA LYS A 90 -26.42 -1.32 -1.09
C LYS A 90 -27.88 -1.79 -1.19
N ASP A 91 -28.43 -2.28 -0.09
CA ASP A 91 -29.79 -2.81 -0.01
C ASP A 91 -30.86 -1.71 0.14
N LYS A 92 -30.46 -0.44 0.22
CA LYS A 92 -31.32 0.72 0.45
C LYS A 92 -31.49 1.55 -0.81
#